data_AF-A0AB73IL14-F1
#
_entry.id   AF-A0AB73IL14-F1
#
_cell.length_a   1.000
_cell.length_b   1.000
_cell.length_c   1.000
_cell.angle_alpha   90.00
_cell.angle_beta   90.00
_cell.angle_gamma   90.00
#
_symmetry.space_group_name_H-M   'P 1'
#
loop_
_entity.id
_entity.type
_entity.pdbx_description
1 polymer ?
#
loop_
_entity_poly.entity_id
_entity_poly.type
_entity_poly.pdbx_seq_one_letter_code
_entity_poly.pdbx_strand_id
1 'polypeptide(L)'
;MSPTLFLIAKLSRVEPDVARRAMSTARAQDEVDAPRPVEFSRGSGAMVYALALFVTRRPVHFWLGLSGLVAFPIYILARIVTNLLEWGVHTYGQ
;
A
#
# COMPACT_ATOMS: atom_id res chain seq x y z
N MET A 1 11.42 11.42 5.76
CA MET A 1 10.45 11.16 4.67
C MET A 1 9.07 10.91 5.27
N SER A 2 7.98 11.27 4.58
CA SER A 2 6.63 10.92 5.02
C SER A 2 6.37 9.41 4.85
N PRO A 3 5.66 8.74 5.78
CA PRO A 3 5.28 7.34 5.65
C PRO A 3 4.51 7.05 4.35
N THR A 4 3.62 7.96 3.95
CA THR A 4 2.83 7.86 2.73
C THR A 4 3.72 7.82 1.48
N LEU A 5 4.71 8.71 1.41
CA LEU A 5 5.64 8.78 0.28
C LEU A 5 6.44 7.48 0.15
N PHE A 6 6.94 6.97 1.27
CA PHE A 6 7.67 5.71 1.31
C PHE A 6 6.82 4.53 0.84
N LEU A 7 5.59 4.41 1.37
CA LEU A 7 4.67 3.33 0.99
C LEU A 7 4.31 3.38 -0.49
N ILE A 8 3.97 4.56 -1.02
CA ILE A 8 3.62 4.71 -2.43
C ILE A 8 4.81 4.33 -3.32
N ALA A 9 6.01 4.80 -3.02
CA ALA A 9 7.22 4.45 -3.76
C ALA A 9 7.48 2.94 -3.73
N LYS A 10 7.35 2.29 -2.57
CA LYS A 10 7.55 0.85 -2.40
C LYS A 10 6.49 0.02 -3.14
N LEU A 11 5.21 0.35 -2.97
CA LEU A 11 4.11 -0.40 -3.59
C LEU A 11 4.15 -0.29 -5.12
N SER A 12 4.50 0.88 -5.65
CA SER A 12 4.63 1.09 -7.10
C SER A 12 5.99 0.71 -7.68
N ARG A 13 6.95 0.28 -6.84
CA ARG A 13 8.32 -0.08 -7.25
C ARG A 13 9.04 1.03 -8.02
N VAL A 14 8.91 2.27 -7.55
CA VAL A 14 9.60 3.43 -8.13
C VAL A 14 10.48 4.12 -7.09
N GLU A 15 11.39 4.97 -7.58
CA GLU A 15 12.22 5.80 -6.72
C GLU A 15 11.39 6.86 -5.97
N PRO A 16 11.81 7.25 -4.75
CA PRO A 16 11.07 8.22 -3.96
C PRO A 16 10.87 9.58 -4.62
N ASP A 17 11.79 10.01 -5.48
CA ASP A 17 11.69 11.28 -6.20
C ASP A 17 10.60 11.25 -7.28
N VAL A 18 10.38 10.08 -7.89
CA VAL A 18 9.26 9.85 -8.82
C VAL A 18 7.94 9.87 -8.06
N ALA A 19 7.89 9.21 -6.90
CA ALA A 19 6.70 9.24 -6.05
C ALA A 19 6.39 10.66 -5.53
N ARG A 20 7.42 11.45 -5.21
CA ARG A 20 7.25 12.83 -4.76
C ARG A 20 6.66 13.69 -5.86
N ARG A 21 7.17 13.57 -7.10
CA ARG A 21 6.60 14.24 -8.28
C ARG A 21 5.16 13.80 -8.55
N ALA A 22 4.89 12.50 -8.54
CA ALA A 22 3.52 12.00 -8.71
C ALA A 22 2.56 12.55 -7.65
N MET A 23 2.99 12.65 -6.38
CA MET A 23 2.20 13.25 -5.30
C MET A 23 1.98 14.76 -5.47
N SER A 24 2.98 15.51 -5.92
CA SER A 24 2.79 16.93 -6.22
C SER A 24 1.82 17.15 -7.38
N THR A 25 1.98 16.36 -8.46
CA THR A 25 1.10 16.44 -9.63
C THR A 25 -0.33 16.04 -9.29
N ALA A 26 -0.51 14.97 -8.51
CA ALA A 26 -1.84 14.54 -8.05
C ALA A 26 -2.53 15.56 -7.14
N ARG A 27 -1.77 16.34 -6.36
CA ARG A 27 -2.32 17.43 -5.52
C ARG A 27 -2.66 18.68 -6.31
N ALA A 28 -1.90 18.97 -7.36
CA ALA A 28 -2.16 20.10 -8.25
C ALA A 28 -3.37 19.84 -9.19
N GLN A 29 -3.75 18.57 -9.36
CA GLN A 29 -4.88 18.19 -10.19
C GLN A 29 -6.18 18.18 -9.37
N ASP A 30 -6.95 19.28 -9.50
CA ASP A 30 -8.23 19.47 -8.83
C ASP A 30 -9.40 18.72 -9.50
N GLU A 31 -9.30 18.44 -10.79
CA GLU A 31 -10.32 17.71 -11.54
C GLU A 31 -9.96 16.22 -11.69
N VAL A 32 -10.85 15.34 -11.23
CA VAL A 32 -10.60 13.88 -11.18
C VAL A 32 -10.60 13.25 -12.57
N ASP A 33 -11.42 13.79 -13.48
CA ASP A 33 -11.52 13.30 -14.86
C ASP A 33 -10.54 14.00 -15.81
N ALA A 34 -9.70 14.89 -15.29
CA ALA A 34 -8.69 15.54 -16.13
C ALA A 34 -7.70 14.51 -16.69
N PRO A 35 -7.23 14.72 -17.95
CA PRO A 35 -6.31 13.81 -18.61
C PRO A 35 -5.08 13.52 -17.74
N ARG A 36 -4.74 12.24 -17.62
CA ARG A 36 -3.56 11.82 -16.84
C ARG A 36 -2.29 12.34 -17.54
N PRO A 37 -1.30 12.85 -16.79
CA PRO A 37 -0.02 13.27 -17.36
C PRO A 37 0.62 12.14 -18.16
N VAL A 38 1.15 12.43 -19.35
CA VAL A 38 1.77 11.44 -20.24
C VAL A 38 2.92 10.67 -19.58
N GLU A 39 3.65 11.34 -18.69
CA GLU A 39 4.74 10.78 -17.88
C GLU A 39 4.29 9.64 -16.94
N PHE A 40 3.01 9.61 -16.56
CA PHE A 40 2.40 8.60 -15.69
C PHE A 40 1.36 7.74 -16.41
N SER A 41 1.42 7.66 -17.74
CA SER A 41 0.39 6.95 -18.51
C SER A 41 0.56 5.42 -18.54
N ARG A 42 1.75 4.89 -18.20
CA ARG A 42 2.06 3.45 -18.36
C ARG A 42 2.88 2.88 -17.19
N GLY A 43 2.75 1.57 -17.00
CA GLY A 43 3.57 0.76 -16.09
C GLY A 43 3.56 1.26 -14.64
N SER A 44 4.72 1.21 -13.99
CA SER A 44 4.90 1.70 -12.61
C SER A 44 4.59 3.19 -12.45
N GLY A 45 4.77 3.99 -13.51
CA GLY A 45 4.41 5.41 -13.55
C GLY A 45 2.90 5.63 -13.38
N ALA A 46 2.08 4.81 -14.03
CA ALA A 46 0.62 4.85 -13.86
C ALA A 46 0.20 4.42 -12.46
N MET A 47 0.85 3.39 -11.91
CA MET A 47 0.54 2.89 -10.57
C MET A 47 0.88 3.91 -9.49
N VAL A 48 2.07 4.53 -9.53
CA VAL A 48 2.48 5.53 -8.53
C VAL A 48 1.54 6.74 -8.54
N TYR A 49 1.12 7.17 -9.73
CA TYR A 49 0.21 8.30 -9.88
C TYR A 49 -1.22 7.97 -9.44
N ALA A 50 -1.72 6.78 -9.74
CA ALA A 50 -3.02 6.32 -9.25
C ALA A 50 -3.05 6.23 -7.71
N LEU A 51 -1.98 5.71 -7.09
CA LEU A 51 -1.85 5.66 -5.63
C LEU A 51 -1.77 7.06 -5.01
N ALA A 52 -1.04 7.98 -5.66
CA ALA A 52 -0.92 9.37 -5.23
C ALA A 52 -2.28 10.11 -5.28
N LEU A 53 -3.05 9.92 -6.35
CA LEU A 53 -4.43 10.43 -6.45
C LEU A 53 -5.32 9.83 -5.37
N PHE A 54 -5.28 8.50 -5.21
CA PHE A 54 -6.13 7.80 -4.27
C PHE A 54 -5.87 8.20 -2.82
N VAL A 55 -4.60 8.32 -2.41
CA VAL A 55 -4.27 8.74 -1.03
C VAL A 55 -4.64 10.20 -0.78
N THR A 56 -4.58 11.05 -1.81
CA THR A 56 -4.89 12.48 -1.69
C THR A 56 -6.40 12.69 -1.57
N ARG A 57 -7.21 11.92 -2.31
CA ARG A 57 -8.67 12.10 -2.38
C ARG A 57 -9.44 11.26 -1.36
N ARG A 58 -8.96 10.06 -1.05
CA ARG A 58 -9.62 9.09 -0.17
C ARG A 58 -8.63 8.49 0.84
N PRO A 59 -7.95 9.30 1.68
CA PRO A 59 -6.90 8.83 2.57
C PRO A 59 -7.37 7.71 3.51
N VAL A 60 -8.60 7.80 4.03
CA VAL A 60 -9.17 6.78 4.92
C VAL A 60 -9.29 5.41 4.23
N HIS A 61 -9.72 5.37 2.98
CA HIS A 61 -9.88 4.12 2.24
C HIS A 61 -8.52 3.50 1.90
N PHE A 62 -7.52 4.33 1.59
CA PHE A 62 -6.14 3.87 1.40
C PHE A 62 -5.60 3.17 2.65
N TRP A 63 -5.71 3.81 3.81
CA TRP A 63 -5.20 3.23 5.06
C TRP A 63 -5.98 2.01 5.51
N LEU A 64 -7.31 1.98 5.31
CA LEU A 64 -8.13 0.82 5.61
C LEU A 64 -7.82 -0.37 4.69
N GLY A 65 -7.60 -0.12 3.40
CA GLY A 65 -7.14 -1.15 2.47
C GLY A 65 -5.76 -1.69 2.85
N LEU A 66 -4.84 -0.80 3.23
CA LEU A 66 -3.51 -1.19 3.69
C LEU A 66 -3.56 -1.99 5.00
N SER A 67 -4.41 -1.60 5.96
CA SER A 67 -4.58 -2.35 7.20
C SER A 67 -5.14 -3.74 6.93
N GLY A 68 -6.10 -3.88 6.00
CA GLY A 68 -6.62 -5.18 5.59
C GLY A 68 -5.53 -6.06 4.97
N LEU A 69 -4.69 -5.48 4.10
CA LEU A 69 -3.57 -6.18 3.45
C LEU A 69 -2.54 -6.70 4.46
N VAL A 70 -2.31 -5.99 5.57
CA VAL A 70 -1.34 -6.38 6.61
C VAL A 70 -1.97 -7.29 7.67
N ALA A 71 -3.19 -6.99 8.11
CA ALA A 71 -3.87 -7.74 9.17
C ALA A 71 -4.23 -9.16 8.72
N PHE A 72 -4.59 -9.36 7.46
CA PHE A 72 -4.96 -10.68 6.96
C PHE A 72 -3.81 -11.71 7.03
N PRO A 73 -2.60 -11.44 6.52
CA PRO A 73 -1.44 -12.32 6.70
C PRO A 73 -1.10 -12.55 8.18
N ILE A 74 -1.18 -11.52 9.02
CA ILE A 74 -0.92 -11.63 10.46
C ILE A 74 -1.92 -12.59 11.11
N TYR A 75 -3.20 -12.48 10.77
CA TYR A 75 -4.24 -13.36 11.28
C TYR A 75 -3.96 -14.83 10.92
N ILE A 76 -3.59 -15.10 9.66
CA ILE A 76 -3.24 -16.45 9.22
C ILE A 76 -2.02 -16.98 9.98
N LEU A 77 -0.96 -16.18 10.12
CA LEU A 77 0.24 -16.56 10.88
C LEU A 77 -0.10 -16.85 12.34
N ALA A 78 -0.88 -16.00 12.99
CA ALA A 78 -1.33 -16.22 14.36
C ALA A 78 -2.08 -17.54 14.48
N ARG A 79 -2.98 -17.84 13.54
CA ARG A 79 -3.73 -19.10 13.54
C ARG A 79 -2.82 -20.32 13.38
N ILE A 80 -1.83 -20.25 12.50
CA ILE A 80 -0.85 -21.33 12.30
C ILE A 80 -0.01 -21.53 13.56
N VAL A 81 0.48 -20.45 14.18
CA VAL A 81 1.27 -20.50 15.41
C VAL A 81 0.45 -21.12 16.55
N THR A 82 -0.80 -20.71 16.73
CA THR A 82 -1.68 -21.31 17.76
C THR A 82 -1.85 -22.81 17.53
N ASN A 83 -2.17 -23.23 16.30
CA ASN A 83 -2.32 -24.66 15.99
C ASN A 83 -1.01 -25.45 16.22
N LEU A 84 0.15 -24.87 15.89
CA LEU A 84 1.46 -25.50 16.12
C LEU A 84 1.78 -25.63 17.60
N LEU A 85 1.47 -24.62 18.40
CA LEU A 85 1.64 -24.65 19.85
C LEU A 85 0.74 -25.71 20.49
N GLU A 86 -0.53 -25.77 20.10
CA GLU A 86 -1.47 -26.81 20.54
C GLU A 86 -0.94 -28.22 20.20
N TRP A 87 -0.48 -28.43 18.96
CA TRP A 87 0.11 -29.70 18.54
C TRP A 87 1.37 -30.07 19.35
N GLY A 88 2.27 -29.11 19.58
CA GLY A 88 3.50 -29.33 20.36
C GLY A 88 3.21 -29.69 21.81
N VAL A 89 2.25 -29.00 22.46
CA VAL A 89 1.81 -29.32 23.82
C VAL A 89 1.25 -30.74 23.90
N HIS A 90 0.42 -31.15 22.92
CA HIS A 90 -0.13 -32.50 22.89
C HIS A 90 0.93 -33.60 22.64
N THR A 91 2.00 -33.28 21.90
CA THR A 91 3.00 -34.28 21.47
C THR A 91 4.17 -34.44 22.45
N TYR A 92 4.57 -33.36 23.13
CA TYR A 92 5.74 -33.31 24.01
C TYR A 92 5.40 -33.05 25.49
N GLY A 93 4.12 -32.87 25.82
CA GLY A 93 3.65 -32.60 27.19
C GLY A 93 3.26 -33.84 28.02
N GLN A 94 3.49 -35.06 27.49
CA GLN A 94 3.49 -36.31 28.26
C GLN A 94 4.92 -36.79 28.50
#